data_AF-A0A3N1FT70-F1
#
_entry.id   AF-A0A3N1FT70-F1
#
_cell.length_a   1.000
_cell.length_b   1.000
_cell.length_c   1.000
_cell.angle_alpha   90.00
_cell.angle_beta   90.00
_cell.angle_gamma   90.00
#
_symmetry.space_group_name_H-M   'P 1'
#
loop_
_entity.id
_entity.type
_entity.pdbx_description
1 polymer ?
#
loop_
_entity_poly.entity_id
_entity_poly.type
_entity_poly.pdbx_seq_one_letter_code
_entity_poly.pdbx_strand_id
1 'polypeptide(L)'
;MPRDTTPKAISSKAERQALELLRARAAGIGEAAVLRHRVDELTAELTAVTDEYAAVLAKLRENGWSDAELKQLGLTEVTAGGQPAGRRRQTRVAAVPAPRDSEPTPSATPHLEQHPEHTALS
;
A
#
# COMPACT_ATOMS: atom_id res chain seq x y z
N MET A 1 21.26 -39.49 -11.08
CA MET A 1 20.88 -38.76 -9.86
C MET A 1 19.38 -38.97 -9.62
N PRO A 2 18.97 -39.86 -8.71
CA PRO A 2 17.54 -40.01 -8.39
C PRO A 2 17.08 -38.74 -7.68
N ARG A 3 16.02 -38.10 -8.20
CA ARG A 3 15.40 -36.95 -7.55
C ARG A 3 14.63 -37.48 -6.34
N ASP A 4 14.94 -36.95 -5.15
CA ASP A 4 14.27 -37.27 -3.89
C ASP A 4 12.79 -36.86 -3.95
N THR A 5 11.98 -37.72 -4.58
CA THR A 5 10.55 -37.56 -4.81
C THR A 5 9.72 -38.42 -3.85
N THR A 6 10.35 -38.93 -2.79
CA THR A 6 9.63 -39.71 -1.77
C THR A 6 8.59 -38.82 -1.07
N PRO A 7 7.39 -39.34 -0.75
CA PRO A 7 6.30 -38.54 -0.17
C PRO A 7 6.72 -37.85 1.14
N LYS A 8 7.60 -38.48 1.92
CA LYS A 8 8.19 -37.90 3.14
C LYS A 8 9.09 -36.70 2.84
N ALA A 9 9.91 -36.77 1.78
CA ALA A 9 10.76 -35.65 1.37
C ALA A 9 9.91 -34.46 0.91
N ILE A 10 8.85 -34.70 0.14
CA ILE A 10 7.91 -33.67 -0.33
C ILE A 10 7.18 -33.03 0.86
N SER A 11 6.65 -33.82 1.79
CA SER A 11 6.01 -33.31 3.01
C SER A 11 6.96 -32.44 3.85
N SER A 12 8.20 -32.89 4.03
CA SER A 12 9.20 -32.13 4.81
C SER A 12 9.63 -30.82 4.13
N LYS A 13 9.57 -30.77 2.79
CA LYS A 13 9.87 -29.55 2.01
C LYS A 13 8.70 -28.57 2.10
N ALA A 14 7.47 -29.06 1.97
CA ALA A 14 6.27 -28.25 2.11
C ALA A 14 6.16 -27.64 3.53
N GLU A 15 6.46 -28.42 4.57
CA GLU A 15 6.50 -27.94 5.96
C GLU A 15 7.54 -26.82 6.15
N ARG A 16 8.75 -27.01 5.61
CA ARG A 16 9.79 -25.97 5.64
C ARG A 16 9.37 -24.70 4.91
N GLN A 17 8.75 -24.83 3.74
CA GLN A 17 8.23 -23.68 2.98
C GLN A 17 7.11 -22.95 3.74
N ALA A 18 6.21 -23.69 4.39
CA ALA A 18 5.16 -23.10 5.21
C ALA A 18 5.72 -22.32 6.40
N LEU A 19 6.76 -22.84 7.06
CA LEU A 19 7.44 -22.15 8.17
C LEU A 19 8.17 -20.88 7.69
N GLU A 20 8.81 -20.90 6.54
CA GLU A 20 9.45 -19.72 5.94
C GLU A 20 8.42 -18.62 5.63
N LEU A 21 7.27 -18.98 5.04
CA LEU A 21 6.18 -18.03 4.79
C LEU A 21 5.63 -17.44 6.09
N LEU A 22 5.49 -18.25 7.14
CA LEU A 22 5.03 -17.79 8.44
C LEU A 22 6.03 -16.80 9.06
N ARG A 23 7.33 -17.08 8.99
CA ARG A 23 8.39 -16.17 9.47
C ARG A 23 8.37 -14.85 8.72
N ALA A 24 8.29 -14.90 7.39
CA ALA A 24 8.22 -13.69 6.56
C ALA A 24 7.00 -12.83 6.91
N ARG A 25 5.83 -13.46 7.12
CA ARG A 25 4.62 -12.75 7.54
C ARG A 25 4.73 -12.15 8.94
N ALA A 26 5.31 -12.90 9.88
CA ALA A 26 5.51 -12.41 11.26
C ALA A 26 6.45 -11.20 11.30
N ALA A 27 7.53 -11.23 10.51
CA ALA A 27 8.44 -10.08 10.38
C ALA A 27 7.71 -8.83 9.86
N GLY A 28 6.91 -8.96 8.81
CA GLY A 28 6.12 -7.84 8.27
C GLY A 28 5.09 -7.27 9.25
N ILE A 29 4.50 -8.09 10.12
CA ILE A 29 3.59 -7.62 11.18
C ILE A 29 4.37 -6.81 12.24
N GLY A 30 5.57 -7.26 12.61
CA GLY A 30 6.43 -6.53 13.53
C GLY A 30 6.77 -5.12 13.01
N GLU A 31 7.18 -5.03 11.75
CA GLU A 31 7.46 -3.75 11.09
C GLU A 31 6.22 -2.85 11.01
N ALA A 32 5.06 -3.41 10.68
CA ALA A 32 3.81 -2.67 10.64
C ALA A 32 3.40 -2.12 12.02
N ALA A 33 3.63 -2.87 13.09
CA ALA A 33 3.36 -2.41 14.45
C ALA A 33 4.26 -1.24 14.84
N VAL A 34 5.56 -1.30 14.49
CA VAL A 34 6.51 -0.20 14.73
C VAL A 34 6.11 1.06 13.96
N LEU A 35 5.75 0.92 12.68
CA LEU A 35 5.30 2.06 11.88
C LEU A 35 4.01 2.66 12.42
N ARG A 36 3.06 1.84 12.89
CA ARG A 36 1.82 2.33 13.48
C ARG A 36 2.11 3.14 14.74
N HIS A 37 2.96 2.60 15.62
CA HIS A 37 3.36 3.32 16.82
C HIS A 37 4.02 4.68 16.48
N ARG A 38 4.90 4.71 15.48
CA ARG A 38 5.54 5.97 15.04
C ARG A 38 4.54 6.99 14.48
N VAL A 39 3.49 6.53 13.78
CA VAL A 39 2.41 7.41 13.32
C VAL A 39 1.63 7.98 14.50
N ASP A 40 1.34 7.17 15.51
CA ASP A 40 0.62 7.61 16.71
C ASP A 40 1.45 8.64 17.49
N GLU A 41 2.76 8.43 17.65
CA GLU A 41 3.69 9.42 18.23
C GLU A 41 3.67 10.75 17.48
N LEU A 42 3.85 10.73 16.16
CA LEU A 42 3.85 11.94 15.33
C LEU A 42 2.49 12.67 15.37
N THR A 43 1.40 11.93 15.50
CA THR A 43 0.06 12.51 15.62
C THR A 43 -0.11 13.19 16.98
N ALA A 44 0.41 12.58 18.05
CA ALA A 44 0.40 13.18 19.38
C ALA A 44 1.27 14.45 19.44
N GLU A 45 2.49 14.41 18.88
CA GLU A 45 3.38 15.57 18.75
C GLU A 45 2.71 16.70 17.96
N LEU A 46 2.09 16.38 16.82
CA LEU A 46 1.38 17.37 16.01
C LEU A 46 0.22 18.01 16.79
N THR A 47 -0.54 17.20 17.52
CA THR A 47 -1.68 17.69 18.32
C THR A 47 -1.20 18.63 19.43
N ALA A 48 -0.13 18.25 20.16
CA ALA A 48 0.44 19.09 21.19
C ALA A 48 0.91 20.45 20.65
N VAL A 49 1.60 20.46 19.50
CA VAL A 49 2.04 21.71 18.85
C VAL A 49 0.85 22.54 18.37
N THR A 50 -0.20 21.91 17.83
CA THR A 50 -1.40 22.66 17.41
C THR A 50 -2.15 23.27 18.59
N ASP A 51 -2.19 22.58 19.73
CA ASP A 51 -2.85 23.07 20.94
C ASP A 51 -2.06 24.24 21.55
N GLU A 52 -0.72 24.13 21.62
CA GLU A 52 0.14 25.23 22.05
C GLU A 52 -0.02 26.46 21.16
N TYR A 53 -0.04 26.25 19.84
CA TYR A 53 -0.27 27.33 18.88
C TYR A 53 -1.63 28.00 19.07
N ALA A 54 -2.70 27.21 19.23
CA ALA A 54 -4.04 27.72 19.48
C ALA A 54 -4.10 28.54 20.79
N ALA A 55 -3.41 28.08 21.84
CA ALA A 55 -3.31 28.80 23.11
C ALA A 55 -2.57 30.14 22.96
N VAL A 56 -1.51 30.20 22.16
CA VAL A 56 -0.81 31.46 21.86
C VAL A 56 -1.71 32.40 21.08
N LEU A 57 -2.42 31.90 20.06
CA LEU A 57 -3.33 32.70 19.25
C LEU A 57 -4.47 33.28 20.11
N ALA A 58 -5.03 32.48 21.03
CA ALA A 58 -6.04 32.92 21.98
C ALA A 58 -5.53 34.03 22.90
N LYS A 59 -4.33 33.87 23.48
CA LYS A 59 -3.70 34.91 24.31
C LYS A 59 -3.46 36.21 23.56
N LEU A 60 -3.04 36.15 22.30
CA LEU A 60 -2.84 37.37 21.50
C LEU A 60 -4.17 38.09 21.24
N ARG A 61 -5.24 37.34 20.93
CA ARG A 61 -6.59 37.89 20.80
C ARG A 61 -7.09 38.52 22.10
N GLU A 62 -6.84 37.88 23.24
CA GLU A 62 -7.14 38.44 24.57
C GLU A 62 -6.37 39.74 24.85
N ASN A 63 -5.14 39.85 24.35
CA ASN A 63 -4.31 41.05 24.43
C ASN A 63 -4.69 42.14 23.41
N GLY A 64 -5.80 41.99 22.69
CA GLY A 64 -6.34 43.00 21.78
C GLY A 64 -5.72 43.01 20.39
N TRP A 65 -4.96 41.99 20.01
CA TRP A 65 -4.46 41.85 18.63
C TRP A 65 -5.62 41.57 17.68
N SER A 66 -5.68 42.33 16.58
CA SER A 66 -6.68 42.12 15.54
C SER A 66 -6.33 40.92 14.65
N ASP A 67 -7.34 40.27 14.06
CA ASP A 67 -7.11 39.17 13.11
C ASP A 67 -6.28 39.60 11.89
N ALA A 68 -6.33 40.89 11.51
CA ALA A 68 -5.50 41.43 10.44
C ALA A 68 -4.01 41.45 10.79
N GLU A 69 -3.66 41.85 12.02
CA GLU A 69 -2.29 41.84 12.52
C GLU A 69 -1.78 40.41 12.72
N LEU A 70 -2.61 39.53 13.27
CA LEU A 70 -2.30 38.10 13.39
C LEU A 70 -2.05 37.48 12.02
N LYS A 71 -2.88 37.79 11.02
CA LYS A 71 -2.68 37.33 9.64
C LYS A 71 -1.41 37.87 9.01
N GLN A 72 -1.04 39.13 9.25
CA GLN A 72 0.23 39.70 8.78
C GLN A 72 1.45 38.97 9.38
N LEU A 73 1.32 38.48 10.61
CA LEU A 73 2.32 37.64 11.26
C LEU A 73 2.28 36.16 10.85
N GLY A 74 1.34 35.76 9.99
CA GLY A 74 1.11 34.35 9.65
C GLY A 74 0.55 33.52 10.81
N LEU A 75 0.01 34.19 11.83
CA LEU A 75 -0.66 33.59 12.97
C LEU A 75 -2.15 33.40 12.64
N THR A 76 -2.47 32.36 11.88
CA THR A 76 -3.85 32.00 11.52
C THR A 76 -4.18 30.61 12.01
N GLU A 77 -5.45 30.36 12.34
CA GLU A 77 -5.90 29.05 12.82
C GLU A 77 -5.41 27.90 11.92
N VAL A 78 -4.58 27.03 12.51
CA VAL A 78 -4.13 25.81 11.86
C VAL A 78 -5.17 24.75 12.19
N THR A 79 -6.09 24.48 11.27
CA THR A 79 -7.03 23.36 11.43
C THR A 79 -6.24 22.05 11.43
N ALA A 80 -6.43 21.25 12.50
CA ALA A 80 -5.88 19.90 12.61
C ALA A 80 -6.24 19.10 11.35
N GLY A 81 -5.25 18.87 10.49
CA GLY A 81 -5.48 18.37 9.13
C GLY A 81 -5.12 19.36 8.03
N GLY A 82 -4.04 20.15 8.20
CA GLY A 82 -3.44 21.09 7.24
C GLY A 82 -2.99 20.47 5.90
N GLN A 83 -3.80 19.62 5.30
CA GLN A 83 -3.78 19.42 3.86
C GLN A 83 -4.57 20.58 3.23
N PRO A 84 -3.98 21.34 2.30
CA PRO A 84 -4.81 22.05 1.33
C PRO A 84 -5.78 21.01 0.73
N ALA A 85 -7.04 21.40 0.59
CA ALA A 85 -8.21 20.57 0.25
C ALA A 85 -8.15 19.74 -1.06
N GLY A 86 -6.96 19.53 -1.64
CA GLY A 86 -6.73 18.75 -2.85
C GLY A 86 -5.79 17.55 -2.71
N ARG A 87 -5.06 17.35 -1.59
CA ARG A 87 -4.08 16.26 -1.50
C ARG A 87 -4.67 14.97 -0.93
N ARG A 88 -5.72 14.49 -1.58
CA ARG A 88 -6.31 13.16 -1.36
C ARG A 88 -5.19 12.12 -1.50
N ARG A 89 -4.73 11.55 -0.38
CA ARG A 89 -3.71 10.49 -0.38
C ARG A 89 -4.29 9.30 -1.14
N GLN A 90 -3.89 9.11 -2.39
CA GLN A 90 -4.10 7.86 -3.08
C GLN A 90 -3.27 6.82 -2.36
N THR A 91 -3.92 5.98 -1.57
CA THR A 91 -3.37 4.71 -1.09
C THR A 91 -3.13 3.83 -2.32
N ARG A 92 -1.97 3.98 -2.95
CA ARG A 92 -1.48 3.01 -3.92
C ARG A 92 -1.15 1.75 -3.14
N VAL A 93 -2.12 0.85 -3.04
CA VAL A 93 -1.89 -0.54 -2.64
C VAL A 93 -0.90 -1.10 -3.65
N ALA A 94 0.35 -1.29 -3.24
CA ALA A 94 1.33 -2.00 -4.04
C ALA A 94 0.81 -3.43 -4.21
N ALA A 95 0.42 -3.78 -5.43
CA ALA A 95 0.04 -5.14 -5.78
C ALA A 95 1.22 -6.07 -5.47
N VAL A 96 1.02 -6.98 -4.53
CA VAL A 96 1.92 -8.11 -4.26
C VAL A 96 1.98 -8.94 -5.55
N PRO A 97 3.14 -9.11 -6.21
CA PRO A 97 3.23 -10.00 -7.36
C PRO A 97 2.97 -11.43 -6.88
N ALA A 98 1.93 -12.06 -7.44
CA ALA A 98 1.60 -13.45 -7.16
C ALA A 98 2.77 -14.37 -7.58
N PRO A 99 3.07 -15.43 -6.79
CA PRO A 99 4.05 -16.43 -7.19
C PRO A 99 3.51 -17.19 -8.41
N ARG A 100 4.23 -17.11 -9.53
CA ARG A 100 3.96 -17.95 -10.71
C ARG A 100 4.65 -19.28 -10.53
N ASP A 101 3.89 -20.28 -10.07
CA ASP A 101 4.22 -21.69 -10.32
C ASP A 101 3.29 -22.23 -11.42
N SER A 102 3.93 -22.98 -12.30
CA SER A 102 3.54 -23.58 -13.58
C SER A 102 2.17 -24.31 -13.57
N GLU A 103 1.51 -24.61 -14.69
CA GLU A 103 1.90 -25.62 -15.69
C GLU A 103 0.80 -25.76 -16.80
N PRO A 104 0.86 -26.71 -17.78
CA PRO A 104 0.45 -26.53 -19.17
C PRO A 104 -0.88 -27.23 -19.53
N THR A 105 -1.49 -26.91 -20.67
CA THR A 105 -2.51 -27.77 -21.34
C THR A 105 -2.90 -27.19 -22.72
N PRO A 106 -3.49 -27.97 -23.65
CA PRO A 106 -2.82 -28.94 -24.51
C PRO A 106 -3.06 -28.66 -26.01
N SER A 107 -2.34 -29.39 -26.85
CA SER A 107 -2.58 -29.49 -28.30
C SER A 107 -4.01 -29.95 -28.61
N ALA A 108 -4.77 -29.17 -29.39
CA ALA A 108 -5.88 -29.64 -30.23
C ALA A 108 -6.40 -28.51 -31.14
N THR A 109 -5.94 -28.48 -32.39
CA THR A 109 -6.69 -27.84 -33.49
C THR A 109 -6.78 -28.81 -34.65
N PRO A 110 -7.94 -29.44 -34.88
CA PRO A 110 -8.37 -29.85 -36.20
C PRO A 110 -9.42 -28.84 -36.66
N HIS A 111 -9.06 -27.91 -37.54
CA HIS A 111 -10.06 -27.13 -38.28
C HIS A 111 -9.69 -27.00 -39.74
N LEU A 112 -10.04 -28.07 -40.44
CA LEU A 112 -10.60 -28.14 -41.79
C LEU A 112 -10.90 -26.76 -42.42
N GLU A 113 -9.97 -26.27 -43.24
CA GLU A 113 -10.17 -25.09 -44.07
C GLU A 113 -10.95 -25.51 -45.32
N GLN A 114 -12.28 -25.41 -45.23
CA GLN A 114 -13.18 -25.43 -46.38
C GLN A 114 -13.64 -24.00 -46.64
N HIS A 115 -13.26 -23.41 -47.77
CA HIS A 115 -14.13 -22.45 -48.46
C HIS A 115 -13.91 -22.51 -49.99
N PRO A 116 -14.96 -22.21 -50.78
CA PRO A 116 -15.26 -22.90 -52.03
C PRO A 116 -14.83 -22.19 -53.32
N GLU A 117 -14.99 -22.95 -54.40
CA GLU A 117 -14.75 -22.65 -55.82
C GLU A 117 -15.44 -21.39 -56.37
N HIS A 118 -14.80 -20.73 -57.36
CA HIS A 118 -15.15 -20.85 -58.79
C HIS A 118 -14.52 -19.72 -59.64
N THR A 119 -13.85 -20.11 -60.75
CA THR A 119 -14.01 -19.56 -62.13
C THR A 119 -13.53 -18.10 -62.40
N ALA A 120 -12.74 -17.73 -63.41
CA ALA A 120 -12.31 -18.32 -64.68
C ALA A 120 -10.94 -17.74 -65.10
N LEU A 121 -10.15 -18.52 -65.83
CA LEU A 121 -9.12 -18.01 -66.73
C LEU A 121 -9.77 -17.44 -68.00
N SER A 122 -9.24 -16.31 -68.47
CA SER A 122 -9.23 -15.87 -69.87
C SER A 122 -7.80 -15.58 -70.27
#